data_AF-A0A0J7KX19-F1
#
_entry.id   AF-A0A0J7KX19-F1
#
_cell.length_a   1.000
_cell.length_b   1.000
_cell.length_c   1.000
_cell.angle_alpha   90.00
_cell.angle_beta   90.00
_cell.angle_gamma   90.00
#
_symmetry.space_group_name_H-M   'P 1'
#
loop_
_entity.id
_entity.type
_entity.pdbx_description
1 polymer ?
#
loop_
_entity_poly.entity_id
_entity_poly.type
_entity_poly.pdbx_seq_one_letter_code
_entity_poly.pdbx_strand_id
1 'polypeptide(L)'
;MYNAIRLIRKSLQKIKERRCMGFNRIKNEHPMKEREELRYIRKCRVAIVGLGGVGKSLAHLLKTYPGGLTELRLCNRSDPGGIVEELNHIPTRLPVRGFKGIDRLPLGLQNADLVVVTAGAARRPGTRRRQLFTENAAICRDIINICADRCPDALIAIVTNPLDSLVPVAAGVLKKRGVYRPERLFGVCQIDQMRAERFYAEAIGQEPRKTYVPVVGGHADNTTVPLFSKARPNVPLTEEETRTLIQLVRDAGKKVVQVRDKIIL
;
A
#
# COMPACT_ATOMS: atom_id res chain seq x y z
N MET A 1 -11.25 -18.79 -19.08
CA MET A 1 -11.19 -17.97 -17.85
C MET A 1 -11.92 -18.60 -16.65
N TYR A 2 -13.12 -19.17 -16.83
CA TYR A 2 -13.83 -19.97 -15.80
C TYR A 2 -13.05 -21.21 -15.31
N ASN A 3 -12.26 -21.84 -16.18
CA ASN A 3 -11.47 -23.03 -15.86
C ASN A 3 -10.35 -22.78 -14.84
N ALA A 4 -9.69 -21.62 -14.88
CA ALA A 4 -8.60 -21.30 -13.94
C ALA A 4 -9.11 -21.07 -12.51
N ILE A 5 -10.26 -20.39 -12.35
CA ILE A 5 -10.91 -20.17 -11.04
C ILE A 5 -11.41 -21.50 -10.47
N ARG A 6 -11.99 -22.37 -11.30
CA ARG A 6 -12.45 -23.71 -10.89
C ARG A 6 -11.27 -24.61 -10.49
N LEU A 7 -10.16 -24.55 -11.22
CA LEU A 7 -8.94 -25.29 -10.90
C LEU A 7 -8.32 -24.79 -9.59
N ILE A 8 -8.19 -23.47 -9.41
CA ILE A 8 -7.65 -22.87 -8.18
C ILE A 8 -8.53 -23.19 -6.97
N ARG A 9 -9.86 -23.09 -7.08
CA ARG A 9 -10.78 -23.46 -6.00
C ARG A 9 -10.70 -24.95 -5.68
N LYS A 10 -10.62 -25.82 -6.70
CA LYS A 10 -10.43 -27.26 -6.50
C LYS A 10 -9.08 -27.57 -5.85
N SER A 11 -8.01 -26.86 -6.20
CA SER A 11 -6.70 -27.00 -5.57
C SER A 11 -6.74 -26.55 -4.11
N LEU A 12 -7.29 -25.37 -3.81
CA LEU A 12 -7.45 -24.88 -2.42
C LEU A 12 -8.33 -25.81 -1.58
N GLN A 13 -9.41 -26.37 -2.18
CA GLN A 13 -10.29 -27.34 -1.53
C GLN A 13 -9.54 -28.65 -1.20
N LYS A 14 -8.75 -29.19 -2.15
CA LYS A 14 -7.93 -30.40 -1.93
C LYS A 14 -6.89 -30.22 -0.83
N ILE A 15 -6.29 -29.03 -0.71
CA ILE A 15 -5.31 -28.72 0.36
C ILE A 15 -6.03 -28.70 1.72
N LYS A 16 -7.23 -28.11 1.77
CA LYS A 16 -8.06 -28.04 2.97
C LYS A 16 -8.53 -29.43 3.43
N GLU A 17 -9.00 -30.26 2.50
CA GLU A 17 -9.48 -31.62 2.77
C GLU A 17 -8.37 -32.55 3.30
N ARG A 18 -7.14 -32.43 2.78
CA ARG A 18 -5.99 -33.21 3.28
C ARG A 18 -5.60 -32.88 4.73
N ARG A 19 -5.93 -31.68 5.22
CA ARG A 19 -5.47 -31.18 6.53
C ARG A 19 -6.52 -31.23 7.63
N CYS A 20 -7.80 -31.39 7.30
CA CYS A 20 -8.86 -31.59 8.29
C CYS A 20 -8.76 -32.92 9.07
N MET A 21 -7.88 -33.85 8.65
CA MET A 21 -7.74 -35.19 9.26
C MET A 21 -6.69 -35.27 10.40
N GLY A 22 -6.12 -34.14 10.84
CA GLY A 22 -5.14 -34.16 11.93
C GLY A 22 -4.88 -32.77 12.52
N PHE A 23 -5.76 -32.29 13.39
CA PHE A 23 -5.54 -31.06 14.16
C PHE A 23 -5.54 -31.35 15.66
N ASN A 24 -4.36 -31.66 16.20
CA ASN A 24 -4.10 -31.47 17.62
C ASN A 24 -3.84 -29.98 17.88
N ARG A 25 -4.47 -29.43 18.93
CA ARG A 25 -4.32 -28.04 19.39
C ARG A 25 -2.85 -27.73 19.69
N ILE A 26 -2.19 -26.98 18.82
CA ILE A 26 -0.92 -26.32 19.14
C ILE A 26 -1.25 -25.11 20.01
N LYS A 27 -0.90 -25.18 21.30
CA LYS A 27 -0.86 -24.00 22.18
C LYS A 27 0.31 -23.13 21.74
N ASN A 28 0.01 -22.02 21.05
CA ASN A 28 1.00 -21.00 20.75
C ASN A 28 0.99 -19.94 21.84
N GLU A 29 1.94 -20.03 22.77
CA GLU A 29 2.29 -18.96 23.69
C GLU A 29 3.32 -18.01 23.01
N HIS A 30 2.82 -16.83 22.61
CA HIS A 30 3.54 -15.55 22.39
C HIS A 30 4.43 -15.32 21.13
N PRO A 31 4.62 -14.04 20.68
CA PRO A 31 4.30 -12.76 21.34
C PRO A 31 3.22 -11.93 20.62
N MET A 32 2.07 -11.75 21.26
CA MET A 32 1.13 -10.66 20.94
C MET A 32 1.48 -9.37 21.70
N LYS A 33 2.49 -9.40 22.58
CA LYS A 33 2.91 -8.26 23.42
C LYS A 33 3.56 -7.11 22.64
N GLU A 34 4.17 -7.35 21.48
CA GLU A 34 4.77 -6.27 20.67
C GLU A 34 3.73 -5.35 20.00
N ARG A 35 2.44 -5.72 19.95
CA ARG A 35 1.39 -4.86 19.37
C ARG A 35 0.88 -3.78 20.34
N GLU A 36 1.13 -3.92 21.64
CA GLU A 36 0.83 -2.87 22.63
C GLU A 36 1.90 -1.77 22.65
N GLU A 37 3.11 -2.04 22.15
CA GLU A 37 4.18 -1.05 21.98
C GLU A 37 4.14 -0.36 20.60
N LEU A 38 2.96 -0.18 20.00
CA LEU A 38 2.79 0.93 19.07
C LEU A 38 2.89 2.23 19.89
N ARG A 39 4.14 2.60 20.22
CA ARG A 39 4.52 3.91 20.75
C ARG A 39 3.65 4.91 20.02
N TYR A 40 2.76 5.58 20.75
CA TYR A 40 1.96 6.68 20.22
C TYR A 40 2.87 7.51 19.33
N ILE A 41 2.54 7.58 18.03
CA ILE A 41 3.31 8.36 17.07
C ILE A 41 3.55 9.73 17.72
N ARG A 42 4.82 10.12 17.92
CA ARG A 42 5.12 11.48 18.38
C ARG A 42 4.45 12.44 17.38
N LYS A 43 3.79 13.49 17.88
CA LYS A 43 3.05 14.52 17.12
C LYS A 43 3.46 14.55 15.64
N CYS A 44 2.58 14.08 14.75
CA CYS A 44 2.88 13.87 13.33
C CYS A 44 1.88 14.60 12.44
N ARG A 45 2.38 15.44 11.54
CA ARG A 45 1.64 16.09 10.47
C ARG A 45 1.76 15.28 9.21
N VAL A 46 0.63 14.80 8.70
CA VAL A 46 0.58 13.96 7.50
C VAL A 46 0.03 14.78 6.34
N ALA A 47 0.75 14.77 5.21
CA ALA A 47 0.28 15.31 3.95
C ALA A 47 -0.01 14.18 2.96
N ILE A 48 -1.24 14.10 2.47
CA ILE A 48 -1.61 13.23 1.35
C ILE A 48 -1.58 14.07 0.08
N VAL A 49 -0.75 13.66 -0.89
CA VAL A 49 -0.68 14.30 -2.21
C VAL A 49 -1.40 13.42 -3.22
N GLY A 50 -2.59 13.85 -3.65
CA GLY A 50 -3.45 13.18 -4.63
C GLY A 50 -4.67 12.50 -4.01
N LEU A 51 -5.87 13.03 -4.26
CA LEU A 51 -7.13 12.53 -3.70
C LEU A 51 -7.93 11.69 -4.70
N GLY A 52 -7.26 10.76 -5.37
CA GLY A 52 -7.91 9.64 -6.06
C GLY A 52 -8.51 8.65 -5.05
N GLY A 53 -9.00 7.49 -5.54
CA GLY A 53 -9.64 6.49 -4.67
C GLY A 53 -8.80 6.10 -3.46
N VAL A 54 -7.50 5.83 -3.66
CA VAL A 54 -6.57 5.48 -2.57
C VAL A 54 -6.39 6.63 -1.58
N GLY A 55 -6.14 7.84 -2.06
CA GLY A 55 -5.92 9.02 -1.20
C GLY A 55 -7.14 9.37 -0.35
N LYS A 56 -8.35 9.28 -0.91
CA LYS A 56 -9.60 9.49 -0.15
C LYS A 56 -9.78 8.44 0.94
N SER A 57 -9.68 7.15 0.60
CA SER A 57 -9.81 6.08 1.59
C SER A 57 -8.76 6.19 2.70
N LEU A 58 -7.52 6.53 2.35
CA LEU A 58 -6.47 6.78 3.33
C LEU A 58 -6.81 7.97 4.24
N ALA A 59 -7.33 9.06 3.70
CA ALA A 59 -7.73 10.23 4.50
C ALA A 59 -8.79 9.87 5.55
N HIS A 60 -9.80 9.08 5.19
CA HIS A 60 -10.80 8.58 6.16
C HIS A 60 -10.18 7.69 7.24
N LEU A 61 -9.28 6.77 6.87
CA LEU A 61 -8.60 5.90 7.83
C LEU A 61 -7.71 6.69 8.80
N LEU A 62 -6.99 7.71 8.31
CA LEU A 62 -6.15 8.55 9.15
C LEU A 62 -6.98 9.47 10.05
N LYS A 63 -8.14 9.97 9.59
CA LYS A 63 -9.03 10.81 10.40
C LYS A 63 -9.60 10.08 11.62
N THR A 64 -9.76 8.75 11.54
CA THR A 64 -10.22 7.89 12.65
C THR A 64 -9.09 7.18 13.37
N TYR A 65 -7.84 7.38 12.97
CA TYR A 65 -6.69 6.75 13.62
C TYR A 65 -6.52 7.27 15.06
N PRO A 66 -6.43 6.39 16.07
CA PRO A 66 -6.58 6.78 17.47
C PRO A 66 -5.36 7.51 18.08
N GLY A 67 -4.23 7.66 17.40
CA GLY A 67 -3.00 8.15 18.04
C GLY A 67 -2.08 9.04 17.20
N GLY A 68 -1.54 10.09 17.83
CA GLY A 68 -0.30 10.75 17.42
C GLY A 68 -0.32 11.68 16.21
N LEU A 69 -1.42 11.72 15.45
CA LEU A 69 -1.58 12.67 14.35
C LEU A 69 -2.01 14.04 14.89
N THR A 70 -1.35 15.10 14.45
CA THR A 70 -1.65 16.49 14.84
C THR A 70 -2.33 17.30 13.75
N GLU A 71 -2.14 16.93 12.49
CA GLU A 71 -2.78 17.58 11.36
C GLU A 71 -2.79 16.64 10.14
N LEU A 72 -3.91 16.62 9.42
CA LEU A 72 -4.02 15.94 8.13
C LEU A 72 -4.19 16.99 7.03
N ARG A 73 -3.31 16.94 6.02
CA ARG A 73 -3.29 17.89 4.91
C ARG A 73 -3.60 17.18 3.61
N LEU A 74 -4.63 17.64 2.93
CA LEU A 74 -5.09 17.08 1.67
C LEU A 74 -4.66 17.98 0.53
N CYS A 75 -3.63 17.56 -0.20
CA CYS A 75 -3.08 18.30 -1.33
C CYS A 75 -3.55 17.67 -2.63
N ASN A 76 -4.23 18.41 -3.49
CA ASN A 76 -4.78 17.88 -4.72
C ASN A 76 -4.82 18.92 -5.84
N ARG A 77 -4.74 18.45 -7.10
CA ARG A 77 -4.85 19.33 -8.27
C ARG A 77 -6.23 19.99 -8.32
N SER A 78 -7.28 19.20 -8.16
CA SER A 78 -8.65 19.69 -8.02
C SER A 78 -8.94 20.09 -6.58
N ASP A 79 -9.97 20.90 -6.39
CA ASP A 79 -10.37 21.40 -5.08
C ASP A 79 -10.65 20.25 -4.08
N PRO A 80 -9.93 20.17 -2.94
CA PRO A 80 -10.19 19.19 -1.90
C PRO A 80 -11.28 19.63 -0.91
N GLY A 81 -11.83 20.84 -1.01
CA GLY A 81 -12.70 21.46 0.00
C GLY A 81 -13.85 20.58 0.48
N GLY A 82 -14.59 19.93 -0.43
CA GLY A 82 -15.69 19.05 -0.05
C GLY A 82 -15.26 17.84 0.80
N ILE A 83 -14.11 17.24 0.49
CA ILE A 83 -13.54 16.12 1.26
C ILE A 83 -13.04 16.61 2.63
N VAL A 84 -12.48 17.82 2.68
CA VAL A 84 -12.02 18.44 3.92
C VAL A 84 -13.20 18.66 4.87
N GLU A 85 -14.30 19.22 4.36
CA GLU A 85 -15.51 19.46 5.14
C GLU A 85 -16.11 18.15 5.67
N GLU A 86 -16.26 17.17 4.78
CA GLU A 86 -16.75 15.83 5.13
C GLU A 86 -15.91 15.18 6.25
N LEU A 87 -14.58 15.23 6.14
CA LEU A 87 -13.72 14.65 7.16
C LEU A 87 -13.77 15.43 8.46
N ASN A 88 -13.86 16.77 8.42
CA ASN A 88 -13.94 17.59 9.63
C ASN A 88 -15.24 17.38 10.42
N HIS A 89 -16.31 16.85 9.80
CA HIS A 89 -17.51 16.40 10.52
C HIS A 89 -17.31 15.12 11.34
N ILE A 90 -16.27 14.32 11.06
CA ILE A 90 -15.98 13.13 11.86
C ILE A 90 -15.51 13.57 13.25
N PRO A 91 -16.12 13.07 14.35
CA PRO A 91 -15.92 13.59 15.71
C PRO A 91 -14.57 13.17 16.32
N THR A 92 -13.47 13.63 15.72
CA THR A 92 -12.10 13.46 16.19
C THR A 92 -11.37 14.80 16.23
N ARG A 93 -10.40 14.93 17.14
CA ARG A 93 -9.63 16.17 17.35
C ARG A 93 -8.63 16.49 16.23
N LEU A 94 -8.46 15.60 15.24
CA LEU A 94 -7.49 15.79 14.15
C LEU A 94 -8.00 16.84 13.16
N PRO A 95 -7.38 18.04 13.06
CA PRO A 95 -7.79 19.01 12.05
C PRO A 95 -7.41 18.53 10.65
N VAL A 96 -8.30 18.75 9.69
CA VAL A 96 -8.05 18.50 8.26
C VAL A 96 -8.00 19.82 7.49
N ARG A 97 -6.96 20.02 6.67
CA ARG A 97 -6.81 21.20 5.80
C ARG A 97 -6.64 20.81 4.34
N GLY A 98 -7.18 21.62 3.45
CA GLY A 98 -7.11 21.43 1.99
C GLY A 98 -6.14 22.39 1.30
N PHE A 99 -5.40 21.88 0.32
CA PHE A 99 -4.50 22.66 -0.54
C PHE A 99 -4.76 22.33 -2.01
N LYS A 100 -5.23 23.32 -2.76
CA LYS A 100 -5.64 23.19 -4.17
C LYS A 100 -4.55 23.68 -5.12
N GLY A 101 -4.23 22.85 -6.10
CA GLY A 101 -3.32 23.19 -7.18
C GLY A 101 -1.84 23.07 -6.81
N ILE A 102 -0.99 23.12 -7.83
CA ILE A 102 0.45 22.98 -7.68
C ILE A 102 1.07 24.14 -6.89
N ASP A 103 0.53 25.36 -7.06
CA ASP A 103 1.04 26.57 -6.41
C ASP A 103 0.85 26.56 -4.89
N ARG A 104 -0.16 25.83 -4.39
CA ARG A 104 -0.41 25.65 -2.95
C ARG A 104 0.25 24.40 -2.37
N LEU A 105 0.78 23.51 -3.21
CA LEU A 105 1.45 22.29 -2.74
C LEU A 105 2.64 22.60 -1.80
N PRO A 106 3.50 23.61 -2.06
CA PRO A 106 4.56 23.98 -1.12
C PRO A 106 4.04 24.31 0.29
N LEU A 107 2.91 25.00 0.39
CA LEU A 107 2.28 25.31 1.67
C LEU A 107 1.71 24.06 2.34
N GLY A 108 1.09 23.16 1.56
CA GLY A 108 0.58 21.90 2.07
C GLY A 108 1.67 20.96 2.61
N LEU A 109 2.86 20.99 2.01
CA LEU A 109 4.00 20.16 2.41
C LEU A 109 4.89 20.78 3.51
N GLN A 110 4.74 22.07 3.80
CA GLN A 110 5.60 22.79 4.74
C GLN A 110 5.69 22.11 6.10
N ASN A 111 6.88 21.64 6.48
CA ASN A 111 7.13 20.95 7.75
C ASN A 111 6.26 19.70 7.98
N ALA A 112 5.80 19.03 6.92
CA ALA A 112 5.15 17.73 7.07
C ALA A 112 6.13 16.70 7.65
N ASP A 113 5.65 15.82 8.54
CA ASP A 113 6.45 14.75 9.13
C ASP A 113 6.35 13.46 8.28
N LEU A 114 5.22 13.28 7.60
CA LEU A 114 4.97 12.21 6.63
C LEU A 114 4.27 12.78 5.39
N VAL A 115 4.82 12.51 4.21
CA VAL A 115 4.22 12.79 2.91
C VAL A 115 3.85 11.48 2.24
N VAL A 116 2.57 11.26 1.97
CA VAL A 116 2.05 10.10 1.25
C VAL A 116 1.70 10.51 -0.18
N VAL A 117 2.46 10.00 -1.14
CA VAL A 117 2.31 10.33 -2.56
C VAL A 117 1.43 9.28 -3.22
N THR A 118 0.14 9.62 -3.37
CA THR A 118 -0.88 8.84 -4.08
C THR A 118 -1.22 9.44 -5.44
N ALA A 119 -0.68 10.62 -5.75
CA ALA A 119 -0.89 11.35 -6.99
C ALA A 119 -0.22 10.63 -8.17
N GLY A 120 -1.03 10.34 -9.19
CA GLY A 120 -0.57 9.81 -10.45
C GLY A 120 -1.70 9.79 -11.47
N ALA A 121 -1.34 9.74 -12.74
CA ALA A 121 -2.25 9.45 -13.82
C ALA A 121 -2.85 8.04 -13.62
N ALA A 122 -4.17 7.96 -13.78
CA ALA A 122 -4.86 6.68 -13.84
C ALA A 122 -4.64 6.04 -15.21
N ARG A 123 -4.49 4.72 -15.24
CA ARG A 123 -4.46 3.96 -16.49
C ARG A 123 -5.80 4.13 -17.21
N ARG A 124 -5.77 4.63 -18.44
CA ARG A 124 -6.94 4.69 -19.33
C ARG A 124 -6.85 3.57 -20.37
N PRO A 125 -7.97 3.11 -20.95
CA PRO A 125 -7.93 2.24 -22.12
C PRO A 125 -7.01 2.82 -23.20
N GLY A 126 -6.10 2.02 -23.75
CA GLY A 126 -5.13 2.46 -24.76
C GLY A 126 -3.83 3.09 -24.24
N THR A 127 -3.71 3.48 -22.95
CA THR A 127 -2.46 4.04 -22.43
C THR A 127 -1.34 2.99 -22.43
N ARG A 128 -0.24 3.26 -23.15
CA ARG A 128 0.96 2.41 -23.15
C ARG A 128 1.65 2.48 -21.78
N ARG A 129 2.22 1.36 -21.32
CA ARG A 129 2.96 1.30 -20.03
C ARG A 129 4.05 2.38 -19.92
N ARG A 130 4.80 2.62 -21.01
CA ARG A 130 5.86 3.64 -21.07
C ARG A 130 5.30 5.04 -20.86
N GLN A 131 4.16 5.36 -21.47
CA GLN A 131 3.53 6.68 -21.33
C GLN A 131 3.10 6.91 -19.87
N LEU A 132 2.45 5.92 -19.26
CA LEU A 132 2.04 5.99 -17.85
C LEU A 132 3.24 6.21 -16.91
N PHE A 133 4.36 5.52 -17.18
CA PHE A 133 5.60 5.76 -16.45
C PHE A 133 6.10 7.20 -16.62
N THR A 134 6.20 7.71 -17.86
CA THR A 134 6.68 9.07 -18.12
C THR A 134 5.84 10.12 -17.40
N GLU A 135 4.52 10.01 -17.46
CA GLU A 135 3.60 10.93 -16.79
C GLU A 135 3.77 10.88 -15.26
N ASN A 136 3.79 9.67 -14.68
CA ASN A 136 3.93 9.52 -13.23
C ASN A 136 5.33 9.85 -12.71
N ALA A 137 6.37 9.66 -13.51
CA ALA A 137 7.73 10.07 -13.18
C ALA A 137 7.85 11.61 -13.13
N ALA A 138 7.20 12.32 -14.06
CA ALA A 138 7.15 13.79 -14.03
C ALA A 138 6.40 14.29 -12.77
N ILE A 139 5.21 13.75 -12.50
CA ILE A 139 4.42 14.09 -11.31
C ILE A 139 5.22 13.81 -10.02
N CYS A 140 5.84 12.62 -9.92
CA CYS A 140 6.66 12.24 -8.78
C CYS A 140 7.83 13.21 -8.59
N ARG A 141 8.59 13.49 -9.65
CA ARG A 141 9.72 14.43 -9.61
C ARG A 141 9.30 15.80 -9.09
N ASP A 142 8.19 16.35 -9.60
CA ASP A 142 7.75 17.69 -9.24
C ASP A 142 7.33 17.77 -7.76
N ILE A 143 6.61 16.74 -7.26
CA ILE A 143 6.26 16.63 -5.84
C ILE A 143 7.52 16.51 -4.97
N ILE A 144 8.46 15.65 -5.35
CA ILE A 144 9.67 15.37 -4.56
C ILE A 144 10.62 16.58 -4.52
N ASN A 145 10.69 17.38 -5.57
CA ASN A 145 11.41 18.67 -5.53
C ASN A 145 10.82 19.58 -4.44
N ILE A 146 9.50 19.66 -4.34
CA ILE A 146 8.84 20.47 -3.31
C ILE A 146 9.07 19.87 -1.91
N CYS A 147 9.04 18.54 -1.77
CA CYS A 147 9.40 17.89 -0.50
C CYS A 147 10.81 18.26 -0.06
N ALA A 148 11.79 18.22 -0.98
CA ALA A 148 13.17 18.60 -0.70
C ALA A 148 13.30 20.05 -0.18
N ASP A 149 12.43 20.95 -0.61
CA ASP A 149 12.46 22.36 -0.24
C ASP A 149 11.69 22.66 1.05
N ARG A 150 10.58 21.95 1.28
CA ARG A 150 9.57 22.33 2.28
C ARG A 150 9.52 21.40 3.47
N CYS A 151 9.98 20.16 3.31
CA CYS A 151 10.00 19.14 4.35
C CYS A 151 11.11 18.09 4.09
N PRO A 152 12.39 18.49 4.01
CA PRO A 152 13.50 17.58 3.67
C PRO A 152 13.68 16.43 4.67
N ASP A 153 13.23 16.60 5.91
CA ASP A 153 13.28 15.57 6.95
C ASP A 153 12.00 14.71 7.02
N ALA A 154 11.01 14.92 6.14
CA ALA A 154 9.80 14.10 6.13
C ALA A 154 10.10 12.64 5.79
N LEU A 155 9.30 11.74 6.36
CA LEU A 155 9.10 10.41 5.77
C LEU A 155 8.32 10.57 4.47
N ILE A 156 8.80 9.96 3.39
CA ILE A 156 8.17 10.02 2.06
C ILE A 156 7.73 8.61 1.65
N ALA A 157 6.42 8.40 1.62
CA ALA A 157 5.77 7.16 1.25
C ALA A 157 5.25 7.25 -0.19
N ILE A 158 5.90 6.55 -1.12
CA ILE A 158 5.44 6.48 -2.51
C ILE A 158 4.39 5.36 -2.63
N VAL A 159 3.19 5.71 -3.07
CA VAL A 159 2.11 4.75 -3.39
C VAL A 159 1.85 4.71 -4.89
N THR A 160 2.17 5.80 -5.59
CA THR A 160 2.00 5.91 -7.04
C THR A 160 2.75 4.80 -7.78
N ASN A 161 2.09 4.22 -8.78
CA ASN A 161 2.66 3.19 -9.64
C ASN A 161 3.27 3.79 -10.92
N PRO A 162 4.31 3.17 -11.50
CA PRO A 162 4.95 1.92 -11.09
C PRO A 162 5.96 2.11 -9.94
N LEU A 163 5.71 1.46 -8.80
CA LEU A 163 6.46 1.70 -7.57
C LEU A 163 7.97 1.43 -7.71
N ASP A 164 8.31 0.30 -8.36
CA ASP A 164 9.67 -0.18 -8.60
C ASP A 164 10.53 0.83 -9.37
N SER A 165 9.91 1.75 -10.12
CA SER A 165 10.62 2.79 -10.87
C SER A 165 10.52 4.17 -10.21
N LEU A 166 9.40 4.47 -9.54
CA LEU A 166 9.17 5.80 -8.96
C LEU A 166 9.93 6.03 -7.66
N VAL A 167 10.22 4.99 -6.88
CA VAL A 167 11.09 5.11 -5.70
C VAL A 167 12.53 5.50 -6.10
N PRO A 168 13.18 4.83 -7.09
CA PRO A 168 14.46 5.31 -7.63
C PRO A 168 14.42 6.73 -8.21
N VAL A 169 13.34 7.11 -8.89
CA VAL A 169 13.18 8.50 -9.39
C VAL A 169 13.18 9.50 -8.24
N ALA A 170 12.38 9.25 -7.20
CA ALA A 170 12.35 10.09 -6.00
C ALA A 170 13.73 10.17 -5.33
N ALA A 171 14.42 9.03 -5.18
CA ALA A 171 15.77 9.00 -4.62
C ALA A 171 16.76 9.83 -5.44
N GLY A 172 16.70 9.73 -6.78
CA GLY A 172 17.56 10.51 -7.67
C GLY A 172 17.34 12.02 -7.54
N VAL A 173 16.08 12.46 -7.41
CA VAL A 173 15.73 13.86 -7.18
C VAL A 173 16.30 14.34 -5.83
N LEU A 174 16.05 13.60 -4.74
CA LEU A 174 16.54 13.96 -3.41
C LEU A 174 18.07 14.00 -3.36
N LYS A 175 18.76 13.08 -4.06
CA LYS A 175 20.23 13.07 -4.16
C LYS A 175 20.73 14.32 -4.88
N LYS A 176 20.11 14.69 -6.00
CA LYS A 176 20.44 15.92 -6.73
C LYS A 176 20.19 17.18 -5.90
N ARG A 177 19.20 17.16 -5.00
CA ARG A 177 18.90 18.25 -4.06
C ARG A 177 19.77 18.22 -2.78
N GLY A 178 20.62 17.20 -2.60
CA GLY A 178 21.53 17.09 -1.44
C GLY A 178 20.85 16.72 -0.11
N VAL A 179 19.60 16.24 -0.13
CA VAL A 179 18.79 15.96 1.07
C VAL A 179 18.33 14.50 1.17
N TYR A 180 18.90 13.61 0.35
CA TYR A 180 18.52 12.19 0.35
C TYR A 180 18.95 11.49 1.64
N ARG A 181 17.96 10.93 2.33
CA ARG A 181 18.14 10.02 3.46
C ARG A 181 17.47 8.67 3.15
N PRO A 182 18.23 7.58 2.96
CA PRO A 182 17.67 6.29 2.52
C PRO A 182 16.62 5.72 3.49
N GLU A 183 16.76 5.99 4.79
CA GLU A 183 15.83 5.56 5.83
C GLU A 183 14.47 6.32 5.83
N ARG A 184 14.35 7.38 5.03
CA ARG A 184 13.15 8.24 4.99
C ARG A 184 12.33 8.12 3.71
N LEU A 185 12.85 7.49 2.67
CA LEU A 185 12.12 7.27 1.41
C LEU A 185 11.78 5.80 1.27
N PHE A 186 10.49 5.48 1.14
CA PHE A 186 10.05 4.10 0.96
C PHE A 186 8.86 3.98 0.02
N GLY A 187 8.78 2.83 -0.65
CA GLY A 187 7.61 2.42 -1.42
C GLY A 187 6.64 1.64 -0.55
N VAL A 188 5.35 1.87 -0.73
CA VAL A 188 4.28 1.19 0.01
C VAL A 188 3.87 -0.09 -0.73
N CYS A 189 4.44 -1.24 -0.34
CA CYS A 189 4.15 -2.56 -0.92
C CYS A 189 3.36 -3.50 0.01
N GLN A 190 2.89 -3.01 1.16
CA GLN A 190 2.23 -3.81 2.21
C GLN A 190 1.01 -4.60 1.71
N ILE A 191 0.34 -4.12 0.65
CA ILE A 191 -0.80 -4.82 0.05
C ILE A 191 -0.42 -6.22 -0.47
N ASP A 192 0.82 -6.42 -0.94
CA ASP A 192 1.27 -7.72 -1.41
C ASP A 192 1.46 -8.71 -0.27
N GLN A 193 1.94 -8.23 0.88
CA GLN A 193 2.00 -9.00 2.12
C GLN A 193 0.60 -9.41 2.58
N MET A 194 -0.35 -8.47 2.63
CA MET A 194 -1.74 -8.76 3.01
C MET A 194 -2.39 -9.78 2.07
N ARG A 195 -2.09 -9.71 0.76
CA ARG A 195 -2.54 -10.71 -0.23
C ARG A 195 -1.92 -12.08 0.02
N ALA A 196 -0.61 -12.13 0.29
CA ALA A 196 0.09 -13.36 0.59
C ALA A 196 -0.46 -14.02 1.86
N GLU A 197 -0.65 -13.25 2.94
CA GLU A 197 -1.25 -13.70 4.20
C GLU A 197 -2.67 -14.24 3.99
N ARG A 198 -3.50 -13.52 3.21
CA ARG A 198 -4.88 -13.93 2.91
C ARG A 198 -4.95 -15.25 2.14
N PHE A 199 -4.15 -15.40 1.08
CA PHE A 199 -4.15 -16.61 0.25
C PHE A 199 -3.51 -17.79 0.97
N TYR A 200 -2.42 -17.54 1.70
CA TYR A 200 -1.77 -18.57 2.51
C TYR A 200 -2.70 -19.10 3.59
N ALA A 201 -3.34 -18.20 4.35
CA ALA A 201 -4.31 -18.57 5.38
C ALA A 201 -5.46 -19.42 4.83
N GLU A 202 -5.98 -19.07 3.65
CA GLU A 202 -7.01 -19.87 2.98
C GLU A 202 -6.54 -21.29 2.66
N ALA A 203 -5.34 -21.41 2.08
CA ALA A 203 -4.76 -22.70 1.73
C ALA A 203 -4.54 -23.59 2.96
N ILE A 204 -4.16 -23.01 4.10
CA ILE A 204 -3.87 -23.77 5.32
C ILE A 204 -5.05 -23.88 6.29
N GLY A 205 -6.22 -23.34 5.93
CA GLY A 205 -7.42 -23.37 6.79
C GLY A 205 -7.31 -22.51 8.06
N GLN A 206 -6.54 -21.41 8.02
CA GLN A 206 -6.36 -20.50 9.14
C GLN A 206 -6.98 -19.12 8.92
N GLU A 207 -7.04 -18.34 9.99
CA GLU A 207 -7.46 -16.96 9.96
C GLU A 207 -6.31 -16.07 9.43
N PRO A 208 -6.54 -15.20 8.42
CA PRO A 208 -5.49 -14.32 7.88
C PRO A 208 -4.80 -13.44 8.91
N ARG A 209 -5.51 -13.02 9.97
CA ARG A 209 -4.92 -12.20 11.04
C ARG A 209 -3.90 -12.94 11.91
N LYS A 210 -3.89 -14.27 11.84
CA LYS A 210 -2.97 -15.17 12.56
C LYS A 210 -1.86 -15.69 11.66
N THR A 211 -1.84 -15.30 10.39
CA THR A 211 -0.76 -15.63 9.47
C THR A 211 0.13 -14.43 9.23
N TYR A 212 1.42 -14.71 8.99
CA TYR A 212 2.40 -13.74 8.55
C TYR A 212 3.20 -14.37 7.42
N VAL A 213 3.30 -13.69 6.29
CA VAL A 213 4.08 -14.15 5.13
C VAL A 213 4.97 -13.00 4.68
N PRO A 214 6.31 -13.08 4.87
CA PRO A 214 7.20 -12.05 4.38
C PRO A 214 7.12 -11.94 2.85
N VAL A 215 7.13 -10.72 2.34
CA VAL A 215 7.20 -10.45 0.89
C VAL A 215 8.40 -9.55 0.62
N VAL A 216 9.23 -9.94 -0.33
CA VAL A 216 10.46 -9.23 -0.73
C VAL A 216 10.48 -8.98 -2.23
N GLY A 217 11.50 -8.26 -2.71
CA GLY A 217 11.65 -7.90 -4.12
C GLY A 217 11.00 -6.55 -4.42
N GLY A 218 10.03 -6.53 -5.34
CA GLY A 218 9.32 -5.33 -5.77
C GLY A 218 7.78 -5.47 -5.75
N HIS A 219 7.10 -4.50 -6.35
CA HIS A 219 5.66 -4.35 -6.45
C HIS A 219 5.20 -4.41 -7.93
N ALA A 220 5.68 -5.42 -8.65
CA ALA A 220 5.23 -5.76 -9.99
C ALA A 220 5.15 -7.28 -10.16
N ASP A 221 4.42 -7.72 -11.19
CA ASP A 221 4.11 -9.14 -11.42
C ASP A 221 5.31 -10.08 -11.27
N ASN A 222 6.48 -9.71 -11.79
CA ASN A 222 7.66 -10.57 -11.79
C ASN A 222 8.65 -10.25 -10.66
N THR A 223 8.44 -9.15 -9.92
CA THR A 223 9.35 -8.67 -8.88
C THR A 223 8.83 -8.96 -7.47
N THR A 224 7.53 -9.19 -7.29
CA THR A 224 6.96 -9.58 -6.00
C THR A 224 7.29 -11.03 -5.65
N VAL A 225 7.95 -11.25 -4.50
CA VAL A 225 8.40 -12.57 -4.05
C VAL A 225 7.86 -12.87 -2.64
N PRO A 226 6.74 -13.59 -2.51
CA PRO A 226 6.23 -14.04 -1.21
C PRO A 226 7.04 -15.26 -0.72
N LEU A 227 7.61 -15.16 0.48
CA LEU A 227 8.46 -16.17 1.09
C LEU A 227 7.63 -17.14 1.93
N PHE A 228 6.85 -18.01 1.28
CA PHE A 228 6.01 -19.00 1.98
C PHE A 228 6.83 -19.97 2.85
N SER A 229 8.10 -20.23 2.51
CA SER A 229 9.04 -21.01 3.33
C SER A 229 9.39 -20.35 4.67
N LYS A 230 9.07 -19.06 4.84
CA LYS A 230 9.26 -18.27 6.06
C LYS A 230 7.92 -17.83 6.67
N ALA A 231 6.81 -18.38 6.19
CA ALA A 231 5.50 -18.07 6.72
C ALA A 231 5.36 -18.51 8.18
N ARG A 232 4.52 -17.81 8.92
CA ARG A 232 4.12 -18.15 10.29
C ARG A 232 2.59 -18.28 10.32
N PRO A 233 2.03 -19.40 10.81
CA PRO A 233 2.74 -20.63 11.13
C PRO A 233 3.36 -21.25 9.87
N ASN A 234 4.47 -21.95 10.04
CA ASN A 234 5.16 -22.59 8.92
C ASN A 234 4.54 -23.95 8.65
N VAL A 235 3.61 -24.00 7.69
CA VAL A 235 3.03 -25.25 7.21
C VAL A 235 3.68 -25.62 5.87
N PRO A 236 4.31 -26.81 5.75
CA PRO A 236 4.97 -27.25 4.52
C PRO A 236 4.02 -27.20 3.33
N LEU A 237 4.46 -26.61 2.21
CA LEU A 237 3.71 -26.59 0.96
C LEU A 237 4.42 -27.47 -0.07
N THR A 238 3.66 -28.12 -0.92
CA THR A 238 4.23 -28.73 -2.13
C THR A 238 4.71 -27.65 -3.10
N GLU A 239 5.55 -28.02 -4.07
CA GLU A 239 6.01 -27.11 -5.10
C GLU A 239 4.84 -26.54 -5.92
N GLU A 240 3.85 -27.37 -6.24
CA GLU A 240 2.66 -26.97 -6.99
C GLU A 240 1.79 -25.95 -6.22
N GLU A 241 1.57 -26.19 -4.92
CA GLU A 241 0.85 -25.28 -4.03
C GLU A 241 1.58 -23.94 -3.93
N THR A 242 2.90 -23.98 -3.74
CA THR A 242 3.76 -22.80 -3.65
C THR A 242 3.66 -21.97 -4.93
N ARG A 243 3.83 -22.61 -6.10
CA ARG A 243 3.74 -21.93 -7.40
C ARG A 243 2.36 -21.31 -7.62
N THR A 244 1.30 -22.00 -7.22
CA THR A 244 -0.07 -21.49 -7.33
C THR A 244 -0.28 -20.27 -6.44
N LEU A 245 0.16 -20.32 -5.18
CA LEU A 245 0.06 -19.19 -4.26
C LEU A 245 0.87 -17.98 -4.74
N ILE A 246 2.08 -18.19 -5.26
CA ILE A 246 2.89 -17.12 -5.87
C ILE A 246 2.11 -16.44 -6.99
N GLN A 247 1.52 -17.23 -7.90
CA GLN A 247 0.75 -16.68 -9.02
C GLN A 247 -0.50 -15.94 -8.56
N LEU A 248 -1.18 -16.44 -7.51
CA LEU A 248 -2.34 -15.76 -6.92
C LEU A 248 -1.99 -14.37 -6.38
N VAL A 249 -0.88 -14.26 -5.65
CA VAL A 249 -0.39 -12.98 -5.12
C VAL A 249 -0.09 -12.01 -6.25
N ARG A 250 0.69 -12.45 -7.25
CA ARG A 250 1.12 -11.62 -8.39
C ARG A 250 -0.05 -11.14 -9.27
N ASP A 251 -1.04 -12.00 -9.52
CA ASP A 251 -2.18 -11.64 -10.37
C ASP A 251 -3.30 -10.89 -9.64
N ALA A 252 -3.24 -10.76 -8.32
CA ALA A 252 -4.31 -10.14 -7.53
C ALA A 252 -4.64 -8.71 -8.00
N GLY A 253 -3.63 -7.91 -8.31
CA GLY A 253 -3.82 -6.55 -8.83
C GLY A 253 -4.55 -6.51 -10.16
N LYS A 254 -4.18 -7.41 -11.11
CA LYS A 254 -4.85 -7.52 -12.41
C LYS A 254 -6.30 -7.95 -12.26
N LYS A 255 -6.59 -8.89 -11.36
CA LYS A 255 -7.95 -9.37 -11.10
C LYS A 255 -8.86 -8.24 -10.61
N VAL A 256 -8.37 -7.36 -9.73
CA VAL A 256 -9.13 -6.19 -9.27
C VAL A 256 -9.49 -5.26 -10.43
N VAL A 257 -8.51 -4.96 -11.30
CA VAL A 257 -8.76 -4.12 -12.49
C VAL A 257 -9.78 -4.77 -13.42
N GLN A 258 -9.62 -6.06 -13.71
CA GLN A 258 -10.55 -6.81 -14.57
C GLN A 258 -11.98 -6.84 -14.03
N VAL A 259 -12.17 -6.97 -12.71
CA VAL A 259 -13.51 -6.96 -12.09
C VAL A 259 -14.11 -5.56 -12.16
N ARG A 260 -13.33 -4.52 -11.84
CA ARG A 260 -13.81 -3.14 -11.90
C ARG A 260 -14.25 -2.76 -13.32
N ASP A 261 -13.46 -3.11 -14.32
CA ASP A 261 -13.72 -2.74 -15.71
C ASP A 261 -14.91 -3.54 -16.31
N LYS A 262 -15.33 -4.65 -15.68
CA LYS A 262 -16.53 -5.42 -16.04
C LYS A 262 -17.85 -4.84 -15.51
N ILE A 263 -17.80 -3.96 -14.49
CA ILE A 263 -19.00 -3.35 -13.89
C ILE A 263 -19.51 -2.17 -14.74
N ILE A 264 -18.75 -1.77 -15.78
CA ILE A 264 -19.04 -0.61 -16.64
C ILE A 264 -19.75 -1.02 -17.97
N LEU A 265 -20.12 -2.30 -18.13
CA LEU A 265 -20.92 -2.81 -19.25
C LEU A 265 -22.25 -3.36 -18.73
#